data_AF-A0A6C0F5I5-F1
#
_entry.id   AF-A0A6C0F5I5-F1
#
_cell.length_a   1.000
_cell.length_b   1.000
_cell.length_c   1.000
_cell.angle_alpha   90.00
_cell.angle_beta   90.00
_cell.angle_gamma   90.00
#
_symmetry.space_group_name_H-M   'P 1'
#
loop_
_entity.id
_entity.type
_entity.pdbx_description
1 polymer ?
#
loop_
_entity_poly.entity_id
_entity_poly.type
_entity_poly.pdbx_seq_one_letter_code
_entity_poly.pdbx_strand_id
1 'polypeptide(L)'
;MNKLDPFDVLGVSHDASMKNIKKAYKHMLYQTHPDKMGNAKYFMMVHEAYNAIQEFHKERIKYSNMPKTKANYNQTIENVAQPTRLDNFTPEKFNKYFDNHRIDMHNPYNHGYQEFMVDRKNYAEDIEQAKKSKVHIPTQQVILYKEPEYLNSSETVSNCFHLGSQKVSDYSGGGGTDIMHAFAHRSGELIDTGKQYNNLDHIMSERSTQNLQLTDEDQKIMKKREKKLAKLENMRLQNMNHHDSQISKQYINLHQMLQ
;
A
#
# COMPACT_ATOMS: atom_id res chain seq x y z
N MET A 1 16.82 -9.96 -47.26
CA MET A 1 15.88 -10.71 -46.40
C MET A 1 14.73 -9.77 -46.09
N ASN A 2 13.52 -10.12 -46.53
CA ASN A 2 12.34 -9.25 -46.47
C ASN A 2 12.04 -8.87 -45.03
N LYS A 3 12.19 -7.58 -44.73
CA LYS A 3 11.98 -6.96 -43.42
C LYS A 3 10.47 -6.82 -43.22
N LEU A 4 9.79 -7.91 -42.84
CA LEU A 4 8.37 -7.84 -42.47
C LEU A 4 8.24 -6.93 -41.25
N ASP A 5 7.30 -6.00 -41.31
CA ASP A 5 7.00 -5.15 -40.17
C ASP A 5 6.32 -5.99 -39.07
N PRO A 6 6.88 -6.03 -37.84
CA PRO A 6 6.27 -6.73 -36.71
C PRO A 6 4.82 -6.31 -36.44
N PHE A 7 4.46 -5.04 -36.70
CA PHE A 7 3.11 -4.52 -36.49
C PHE A 7 2.11 -5.09 -37.50
N ASP A 8 2.55 -5.24 -38.76
CA ASP A 8 1.74 -5.83 -39.83
C ASP A 8 1.52 -7.33 -39.59
N VAL A 9 2.52 -8.06 -39.06
CA VAL A 9 2.39 -9.49 -38.71
C VAL A 9 1.31 -9.72 -37.66
N LEU A 10 1.16 -8.81 -36.70
CA LEU A 10 0.13 -8.88 -35.67
C LEU A 10 -1.21 -8.23 -36.09
N GLY A 11 -1.26 -7.56 -37.24
CA GLY A 11 -2.45 -6.86 -37.72
C GLY A 11 -2.85 -5.67 -36.85
N VAL A 12 -1.88 -4.96 -36.28
CA VAL A 12 -2.10 -3.82 -35.38
C VAL A 12 -1.44 -2.56 -35.93
N SER A 13 -2.06 -1.41 -35.67
CA SER A 13 -1.46 -0.11 -36.01
C SER A 13 -0.17 0.15 -35.22
N HIS A 14 0.78 0.88 -35.80
CA HIS A 14 2.02 1.32 -35.15
C HIS A 14 1.78 2.13 -33.86
N ASP A 15 0.65 2.82 -33.76
CA ASP A 15 0.26 3.61 -32.58
C ASP A 15 -0.57 2.81 -31.56
N ALA A 16 -0.73 1.49 -31.76
CA ALA A 16 -1.53 0.66 -30.85
C ALA A 16 -0.94 0.63 -29.43
N SER A 17 -1.82 0.80 -28.44
CA SER A 17 -1.46 0.59 -27.02
C SER A 17 -0.99 -0.86 -26.79
N MET A 18 -0.06 -1.05 -25.84
CA MET A 18 0.41 -2.38 -25.42
C MET A 18 -0.72 -3.34 -25.03
N LYS A 19 -1.84 -2.82 -24.53
CA LYS A 19 -3.03 -3.64 -24.23
C LYS A 19 -3.63 -4.26 -25.50
N ASN A 20 -3.68 -3.49 -26.59
CA ASN A 20 -4.20 -3.94 -27.88
C ASN A 20 -3.23 -4.91 -28.55
N ILE A 21 -1.92 -4.62 -28.50
CA ILE A 21 -0.87 -5.51 -29.03
C ILE A 21 -0.92 -6.89 -28.35
N LYS A 22 -1.03 -6.95 -27.01
CA LYS A 22 -1.18 -8.21 -26.27
C LYS A 22 -2.46 -8.98 -26.63
N LYS A 23 -3.56 -8.26 -26.87
CA LYS A 23 -4.84 -8.86 -27.26
C LYS A 23 -4.74 -9.49 -28.66
N ALA A 24 -4.16 -8.77 -29.61
CA ALA A 24 -3.93 -9.25 -30.97
C ALA A 24 -2.99 -10.45 -30.99
N TYR A 25 -1.87 -10.39 -30.25
CA TYR A 25 -0.95 -11.51 -30.08
C TYR A 25 -1.64 -12.76 -29.56
N LYS A 26 -2.43 -12.65 -28.48
CA LYS A 26 -3.19 -13.80 -27.93
C LYS A 26 -4.15 -14.39 -28.96
N HIS A 27 -4.81 -13.54 -29.75
CA HIS A 27 -5.72 -13.97 -30.80
C HIS A 27 -4.99 -14.74 -31.91
N MET A 28 -3.86 -14.22 -32.40
CA MET A 28 -3.03 -14.87 -33.41
C MET A 28 -2.46 -16.20 -32.91
N LEU A 29 -1.99 -16.27 -31.66
CA LEU A 29 -1.50 -17.51 -31.08
C LEU A 29 -2.54 -18.63 -31.10
N TYR A 30 -3.82 -18.32 -30.79
CA TYR A 30 -4.87 -19.33 -30.84
C TYR A 30 -5.12 -19.86 -32.25
N GLN A 31 -4.97 -19.00 -33.27
CA GLN A 31 -5.19 -19.39 -34.66
C GLN A 31 -4.02 -20.19 -35.23
N THR A 32 -2.78 -19.82 -34.86
CA THR A 32 -1.56 -20.44 -35.42
C THR A 32 -1.02 -21.58 -34.56
N HIS A 33 -1.70 -21.95 -33.46
CA HIS A 33 -1.20 -22.98 -32.55
C HIS A 33 -1.09 -24.36 -33.24
N PRO A 34 0.08 -25.02 -33.23
CA PRO A 34 0.29 -26.27 -33.95
C PRO A 34 -0.65 -27.40 -33.48
N ASP A 35 -0.99 -27.41 -32.19
CA ASP A 35 -1.83 -28.44 -31.56
C ASP A 35 -3.33 -28.31 -31.88
N LYS A 36 -3.77 -27.17 -32.42
CA LYS A 36 -5.21 -26.88 -32.68
C LYS A 36 -5.57 -26.75 -34.16
N MET A 37 -4.64 -27.08 -35.08
CA MET A 37 -4.71 -26.95 -36.56
C MET A 37 -3.85 -25.82 -37.20
N GLY A 38 -2.88 -25.26 -36.48
CA GLY A 38 -1.97 -24.23 -37.00
C GLY A 38 -0.66 -24.75 -37.59
N ASN A 39 0.08 -23.88 -38.28
CA ASN A 39 1.44 -24.19 -38.77
C ASN A 39 2.49 -23.61 -37.80
N ALA A 40 3.44 -24.44 -37.37
CA ALA A 40 4.53 -24.05 -36.48
C ALA A 40 5.35 -22.84 -37.00
N LYS A 41 5.48 -22.67 -38.32
CA LYS A 41 6.19 -21.53 -38.92
C LYS A 41 5.48 -20.19 -38.66
N TYR A 42 4.15 -20.16 -38.78
CA TYR A 42 3.38 -18.95 -38.51
C TYR A 42 3.39 -18.61 -37.02
N PHE A 43 3.35 -19.62 -36.16
CA PHE A 43 3.49 -19.44 -34.71
C PHE A 43 4.82 -18.76 -34.34
N MET A 44 5.93 -19.23 -34.92
CA MET A 44 7.24 -18.62 -34.69
C MET A 44 7.30 -17.16 -35.18
N MET A 45 6.74 -16.88 -36.36
CA MET A 45 6.70 -15.53 -36.92
C MET A 45 5.89 -14.55 -36.05
N VAL A 46 4.72 -14.97 -35.55
CA VAL A 46 3.89 -14.19 -34.61
C VAL A 46 4.63 -13.93 -33.30
N HIS A 47 5.37 -14.93 -32.81
CA HIS A 47 6.15 -14.82 -31.58
C HIS A 47 7.33 -13.85 -31.73
N GLU A 48 8.08 -13.95 -32.83
CA GLU A 48 9.20 -13.06 -33.15
C GLU A 48 8.73 -11.61 -33.29
N ALA A 49 7.62 -11.38 -33.99
CA ALA A 49 7.02 -10.05 -34.14
C ALA A 49 6.63 -9.43 -32.79
N TYR A 50 5.98 -10.19 -31.91
CA TYR A 50 5.62 -9.70 -30.58
C TYR A 50 6.86 -9.35 -29.72
N ASN A 51 7.91 -10.18 -29.78
CA ASN A 51 9.14 -9.94 -29.05
C ASN A 51 9.84 -8.65 -29.52
N ALA A 52 9.90 -8.42 -30.84
CA ALA A 52 10.46 -7.19 -31.41
C ALA A 52 9.69 -5.95 -30.93
N ILE A 53 8.35 -5.95 -30.99
CA ILE A 53 7.53 -4.82 -30.50
C ILE A 53 7.73 -4.59 -29.00
N GLN A 54 7.84 -5.65 -28.22
CA GLN A 54 8.08 -5.56 -26.78
C GLN A 54 9.44 -4.93 -26.47
N GLU A 55 10.48 -5.23 -27.25
CA GLU A 55 11.80 -4.64 -27.12
C GLU A 55 11.79 -3.13 -27.44
N PHE A 56 11.20 -2.74 -28.59
CA PHE A 56 11.03 -1.33 -28.94
C PHE A 56 10.30 -0.53 -27.86
N HIS A 57 9.24 -1.11 -27.27
CA HIS A 57 8.50 -0.47 -26.20
C HIS A 57 9.33 -0.33 -24.92
N LYS A 58 10.13 -1.35 -24.55
CA LYS A 58 11.04 -1.28 -23.39
C LYS A 58 12.09 -0.19 -23.57
N GLU A 59 12.68 -0.08 -24.75
CA GLU A 59 13.65 0.97 -25.05
C GLU A 59 13.03 2.36 -24.93
N ARG A 60 11.85 2.58 -25.52
CA ARG A 60 11.11 3.85 -25.38
C ARG A 60 10.91 4.27 -23.92
N ILE A 61 10.52 3.33 -23.04
CA ILE A 61 10.30 3.64 -21.62
C ILE A 61 11.61 4.03 -20.92
N LYS A 62 12.70 3.31 -21.18
CA LYS A 62 14.01 3.61 -20.57
C LYS A 62 14.43 5.05 -20.88
N TYR A 63 14.27 5.50 -22.11
CA TYR A 63 14.63 6.86 -22.51
C TYR A 63 13.58 7.91 -22.10
N SER A 64 12.29 7.55 -22.00
CA SER A 64 11.25 8.46 -21.53
C SER A 64 11.43 8.89 -20.07
N ASN A 65 11.96 7.99 -19.22
CA ASN A 65 12.15 8.23 -17.79
C ASN A 65 13.54 8.80 -17.45
N MET A 66 14.39 9.05 -18.45
CA MET A 66 15.69 9.66 -18.23
C MET A 66 15.51 11.18 -17.99
N PRO A 67 16.19 11.76 -17.00
CA PRO A 67 16.24 13.21 -16.83
C PRO A 67 16.72 13.87 -18.14
N LYS A 68 15.87 14.71 -18.75
CA LYS A 68 16.18 15.38 -20.03
C LYS A 68 17.25 16.45 -19.88
N THR A 69 17.40 16.99 -18.68
CA THR A 69 18.41 17.96 -18.30
C THR A 69 19.68 17.24 -17.86
N LYS A 70 20.81 17.56 -18.52
CA LYS A 70 22.13 17.15 -18.03
C LYS A 70 22.34 17.79 -16.66
N ALA A 71 22.38 16.98 -15.60
CA ALA A 71 22.81 17.42 -14.29
C ALA A 71 24.30 17.75 -14.37
N ASN A 72 24.65 19.03 -14.29
CA ASN A 72 26.03 19.46 -14.15
C ASN A 72 26.43 19.24 -12.69
N TYR A 73 27.16 18.16 -12.42
CA TYR A 73 27.79 17.95 -11.12
C TYR A 73 29.06 18.80 -11.09
N ASN A 74 28.99 19.96 -10.44
CA ASN A 74 30.19 20.74 -10.17
C ASN A 74 31.07 19.92 -9.21
N GLN A 75 32.24 19.47 -9.68
CA GLN A 75 33.26 18.77 -8.88
C GLN A 75 33.98 19.68 -7.87
N THR A 76 33.37 20.79 -7.46
CA THR A 76 33.95 21.72 -6.50
C THR A 76 33.70 21.21 -5.09
N ILE A 77 34.34 20.10 -4.72
CA ILE A 77 34.55 19.80 -3.31
C ILE A 77 36.01 20.17 -3.01
N GLU A 78 36.24 21.42 -2.62
CA GLU A 78 37.58 22.01 -2.46
C GLU A 78 38.43 21.39 -1.34
N ASN A 79 37.96 20.33 -0.65
CA ASN A 79 38.65 19.72 0.49
C ASN A 79 38.45 18.19 0.56
N VAL A 80 38.36 17.49 -0.57
CA VAL A 80 38.40 16.02 -0.56
C VAL A 80 39.85 15.59 -0.62
N ALA A 81 40.41 15.24 0.53
CA ALA A 81 41.70 14.58 0.58
C ALA A 81 41.65 13.30 -0.28
N GLN A 82 42.60 13.17 -1.21
CA GLN A 82 42.61 12.10 -2.22
C GLN A 82 43.15 10.80 -1.62
N PRO A 83 42.51 9.62 -1.81
CA PRO A 83 42.91 8.34 -1.19
C PRO A 83 44.39 8.03 -1.41
N THR A 84 45.15 8.06 -0.31
CA THR A 84 46.54 7.60 -0.28
C THR A 84 46.55 6.06 -0.21
N ARG A 85 47.52 5.44 -0.88
CA ARG A 85 47.69 3.99 -0.84
C ARG A 85 48.29 3.60 0.50
N LEU A 86 47.76 2.54 1.12
CA LEU A 86 48.28 2.02 2.37
C LEU A 86 49.64 1.32 2.12
N ASP A 87 50.69 1.77 2.80
CA ASP A 87 51.99 1.10 2.75
C ASP A 87 51.93 -0.27 3.46
N ASN A 88 52.41 -1.32 2.78
CA ASN A 88 52.46 -2.70 3.30
C ASN A 88 51.10 -3.26 3.73
N PHE A 89 50.14 -3.25 2.80
CA PHE A 89 48.81 -3.82 2.98
C PHE A 89 48.86 -5.31 3.39
N THR A 90 48.31 -5.62 4.56
CA THR A 90 47.96 -7.00 4.95
C THR A 90 46.48 -7.08 5.30
N PRO A 91 45.79 -8.20 4.99
CA PRO A 91 44.36 -8.35 5.28
C PRO A 91 44.00 -8.12 6.75
N GLU A 92 44.86 -8.56 7.68
CA GLU A 92 44.64 -8.38 9.11
C GLU A 92 44.73 -6.92 9.56
N LYS A 93 45.71 -6.16 9.04
CA LYS A 93 45.83 -4.72 9.31
C LYS A 93 44.66 -3.96 8.72
N PHE A 94 44.22 -4.35 7.52
CA PHE A 94 43.03 -3.79 6.89
C PHE A 94 41.78 -4.03 7.74
N ASN A 95 41.51 -5.27 8.15
CA ASN A 95 40.33 -5.58 8.98
C ASN A 95 40.35 -4.79 10.29
N LYS A 96 41.50 -4.74 10.98
CA LYS A 96 41.66 -3.95 12.21
C LYS A 96 41.45 -2.45 11.97
N TYR A 97 42.00 -1.91 10.89
CA TYR A 97 41.82 -0.50 10.53
C TYR A 97 40.37 -0.20 10.15
N PHE A 98 39.74 -1.10 9.38
CA PHE A 98 38.36 -1.00 8.96
C PHE A 98 37.40 -1.04 10.16
N ASP A 99 37.54 -2.02 11.05
CA ASP A 99 36.67 -2.15 12.23
C ASP A 99 36.77 -0.92 13.16
N ASN A 100 37.96 -0.35 13.31
CA ASN A 100 38.18 0.85 14.13
C ASN A 100 37.59 2.13 13.51
N HIS A 101 37.46 2.17 12.18
CA HIS A 101 37.08 3.38 11.43
C HIS A 101 35.80 3.18 10.61
N ARG A 102 35.06 2.11 10.87
CA ARG A 102 33.81 1.79 10.18
C ARG A 102 32.77 2.85 10.53
N ILE A 103 32.15 3.41 9.51
CA ILE A 103 31.08 4.39 9.68
C ILE A 103 29.79 3.63 9.98
N ASP A 104 29.62 3.23 11.25
CA ASP A 104 28.45 2.47 11.72
C ASP A 104 27.32 3.34 12.25
N MET A 105 27.51 4.66 12.28
CA MET A 105 26.67 5.59 13.04
C MET A 105 25.17 5.43 12.79
N HIS A 106 24.76 4.90 11.64
CA HIS A 106 23.38 4.48 11.37
C HIS A 106 23.32 3.40 10.28
N ASN A 107 24.06 2.30 10.41
CA ASN A 107 23.83 1.16 9.52
C ASN A 107 22.48 0.50 9.90
N PRO A 108 21.41 0.64 9.08
CA PRO A 108 20.09 0.12 9.40
C PRO A 108 20.01 -1.42 9.35
N TYR A 109 21.12 -2.07 8.98
CA TYR A 109 21.26 -3.52 8.92
C TYR A 109 22.16 -4.07 10.03
N ASN A 110 22.79 -3.23 10.86
CA ASN A 110 23.66 -3.67 11.96
C ASN A 110 22.84 -4.02 13.21
N HIS A 111 21.76 -3.26 13.46
CA HIS A 111 20.72 -3.59 14.43
C HIS A 111 19.60 -4.26 13.64
N GLY A 112 19.20 -5.48 14.00
CA GLY A 112 18.16 -6.21 13.28
C GLY A 112 16.85 -5.40 13.20
N TYR A 113 16.00 -5.74 12.23
CA TYR A 113 14.69 -5.09 12.03
C TYR A 113 13.82 -5.07 13.31
N GLN A 114 14.08 -6.00 14.21
CA GLN A 114 13.48 -6.09 15.55
C GLN A 114 13.71 -4.83 16.40
N GLU A 115 14.90 -4.24 16.39
CA GLU A 115 15.26 -3.10 17.24
C GLU A 115 14.64 -1.81 16.70
N PHE A 116 14.68 -1.62 15.36
CA PHE A 116 13.95 -0.55 14.67
C PHE A 116 12.43 -0.59 14.90
N MET A 117 11.87 -1.78 15.11
CA MET A 117 10.44 -1.94 15.44
C MET A 117 10.13 -1.62 16.90
N VAL A 118 11.08 -1.82 17.82
CA VAL A 118 10.94 -1.46 19.23
C VAL A 118 10.90 0.06 19.38
N ASP A 119 11.79 0.80 18.72
CA ASP A 119 11.84 2.27 18.83
C ASP A 119 10.60 2.96 18.24
N ARG A 120 10.01 2.38 17.19
CA ARG A 120 8.76 2.89 16.59
C ARG A 120 7.52 2.65 17.45
N LYS A 121 7.58 1.81 18.49
CA LYS A 121 6.48 1.67 19.45
C LYS A 121 6.21 2.94 20.24
N ASN A 122 7.16 3.88 20.29
CA ASN A 122 6.97 5.19 20.90
C ASN A 122 6.14 6.17 20.03
N TYR A 123 5.91 5.86 18.75
CA TYR A 123 5.09 6.67 17.82
C TYR A 123 3.81 5.96 17.35
N ALA A 124 3.73 4.64 17.48
CA ALA A 124 2.43 3.99 17.62
C ALA A 124 1.76 4.66 18.83
N GLU A 125 0.50 5.10 18.67
CA GLU A 125 -0.25 5.76 19.75
C GLU A 125 0.04 5.02 21.06
N ASP A 126 0.73 5.68 21.98
CA ASP A 126 1.07 5.10 23.27
C ASP A 126 -0.21 4.41 23.76
N ILE A 127 -0.15 3.13 24.08
CA ILE A 127 -1.33 2.42 24.60
C ILE A 127 -1.90 3.21 25.79
N GLU A 128 -1.04 3.91 26.52
CA GLU A 128 -1.40 4.88 27.56
C GLU A 128 -2.15 6.12 27.05
N GLN A 129 -1.78 6.69 25.90
CA GLN A 129 -2.43 7.84 25.29
C GLN A 129 -3.78 7.44 24.66
N ALA A 130 -3.86 6.26 24.04
CA ALA A 130 -5.11 5.64 23.62
C ALA A 130 -6.02 5.34 24.83
N LYS A 131 -5.47 4.86 25.96
CA LYS A 131 -6.20 4.69 27.24
C LYS A 131 -6.67 6.02 27.85
N LYS A 132 -5.91 7.11 27.68
CA LYS A 132 -6.28 8.46 28.16
C LYS A 132 -7.33 9.12 27.27
N SER A 133 -7.38 8.77 25.99
CA SER A 133 -8.48 9.19 25.13
C SER A 133 -9.77 8.56 25.67
N LYS A 134 -10.77 9.39 26.00
CA LYS A 134 -12.12 8.91 26.35
C LYS A 134 -12.76 8.36 25.08
N VAL A 135 -12.36 7.17 24.66
CA VAL A 135 -13.09 6.41 23.65
C VAL A 135 -14.43 6.07 24.29
N HIS A 136 -15.53 6.57 23.72
CA HIS A 136 -16.85 6.07 24.07
C HIS A 136 -16.97 4.65 23.51
N ILE A 137 -16.54 3.67 24.30
CA ILE A 137 -16.75 2.27 24.02
C ILE A 137 -18.19 1.99 24.49
N PRO A 138 -19.15 1.73 23.59
CA PRO A 138 -20.47 1.29 24.01
C PRO A 138 -20.26 0.02 24.84
N THR A 139 -20.64 0.06 26.11
CA THR A 139 -20.50 -1.08 27.02
C THR A 139 -21.31 -2.24 26.45
N GLN A 140 -20.64 -3.17 25.79
CA GLN A 140 -21.20 -4.49 25.54
C GLN A 140 -21.34 -5.13 26.92
N GLN A 141 -22.56 -5.20 27.43
CA GLN A 141 -22.86 -6.03 28.59
C GLN A 141 -22.35 -7.43 28.26
N VAL A 142 -21.55 -8.04 29.15
CA VAL A 142 -21.13 -9.43 29.00
C VAL A 142 -22.40 -10.28 28.91
N ILE A 143 -22.71 -10.76 27.71
CA ILE A 143 -23.85 -11.63 27.50
C ILE A 143 -23.44 -12.99 28.05
N LEU A 144 -23.92 -13.31 29.25
CA LEU A 144 -23.82 -14.66 29.80
C LEU A 144 -24.58 -15.60 28.87
N TYR A 145 -23.86 -16.36 28.06
CA TYR A 145 -24.46 -17.30 27.11
C TYR A 145 -25.12 -18.43 27.91
N LYS A 146 -26.45 -18.40 27.98
CA LYS A 146 -27.23 -19.54 28.48
C LYS A 146 -27.44 -20.51 27.32
N GLU A 147 -27.34 -21.80 27.60
CA GLU A 147 -27.68 -22.83 26.62
C GLU A 147 -29.14 -22.64 26.17
N PRO A 148 -29.45 -22.83 24.87
CA PRO A 148 -30.79 -22.62 24.36
C PRO A 148 -31.76 -23.60 25.03
N GLU A 149 -32.79 -23.06 25.68
CA GLU A 149 -33.86 -23.88 26.24
C GLU A 149 -34.73 -24.46 25.12
N TYR A 150 -35.20 -25.69 25.32
CA TYR A 150 -36.02 -26.37 24.34
C TYR A 150 -37.40 -25.69 24.23
N LEU A 151 -37.86 -25.48 23.00
CA LEU A 151 -39.22 -25.00 22.75
C LEU A 151 -40.21 -26.16 22.93
N ASN A 152 -41.32 -25.89 23.61
CA ASN A 152 -42.44 -26.83 23.65
C ASN A 152 -43.04 -26.93 22.24
N SER A 153 -43.14 -28.15 21.71
CA SER A 153 -43.54 -28.44 20.33
C SER A 153 -45.02 -28.17 20.03
N SER A 154 -45.80 -27.64 20.96
CA SER A 154 -47.25 -27.41 20.81
C SER A 154 -47.68 -26.09 21.47
N GLU A 155 -48.44 -25.28 20.73
CA GLU A 155 -49.03 -23.99 21.19
C GLU A 155 -49.98 -24.15 22.40
N THR A 156 -50.49 -25.35 22.64
CA THR A 156 -51.33 -25.61 23.83
C THR A 156 -50.52 -25.70 25.11
N VAL A 157 -49.21 -26.01 25.01
CA VAL A 157 -48.30 -26.22 26.14
C VAL A 157 -47.47 -24.96 26.42
N SER A 158 -47.47 -23.97 25.51
CA SER A 158 -46.81 -22.67 25.73
C SER A 158 -47.48 -21.83 26.83
N ASN A 159 -48.75 -22.10 27.15
CA ASN A 159 -49.47 -21.46 28.25
C ASN A 159 -49.39 -22.25 29.59
N CYS A 160 -48.67 -23.37 29.63
CA CYS A 160 -48.43 -24.12 30.85
C CYS A 160 -47.17 -23.59 31.54
N PHE A 161 -47.34 -22.92 32.69
CA PHE A 161 -46.22 -22.35 33.44
C PHE A 161 -45.46 -23.44 34.20
N HIS A 162 -44.13 -23.41 34.12
CA HIS A 162 -43.28 -24.18 35.02
C HIS A 162 -43.46 -23.65 36.46
N LEU A 163 -43.85 -24.54 37.37
CA LEU A 163 -44.22 -24.20 38.74
C LEU A 163 -43.02 -23.57 39.47
N GLY A 164 -43.13 -22.28 39.85
CA GLY A 164 -42.09 -21.54 40.56
C GLY A 164 -41.60 -20.25 39.89
N SER A 165 -42.03 -19.96 38.66
CA SER A 165 -41.65 -18.74 37.92
C SER A 165 -42.48 -17.54 38.40
N GLN A 166 -41.85 -16.48 38.92
CA GLN A 166 -42.55 -15.25 39.30
C GLN A 166 -42.71 -14.32 38.08
N LYS A 167 -43.96 -13.96 37.78
CA LYS A 167 -44.48 -12.93 36.85
C LYS A 167 -43.66 -12.67 35.57
N VAL A 168 -44.18 -13.15 34.44
CA VAL A 168 -43.65 -12.85 33.09
C VAL A 168 -44.02 -11.41 32.69
N SER A 169 -43.03 -10.62 32.26
CA SER A 169 -43.20 -9.21 31.83
C SER A 169 -43.06 -9.01 30.32
N ASP A 170 -42.70 -10.05 29.57
CA ASP A 170 -42.46 -9.98 28.14
C ASP A 170 -43.32 -11.03 27.42
N TYR A 171 -44.23 -10.53 26.59
CA TYR A 171 -45.21 -11.31 25.82
C TYR A 171 -44.91 -11.27 24.32
N SER A 172 -43.70 -10.90 23.92
CA SER A 172 -43.30 -10.76 22.51
C SER A 172 -43.09 -12.08 21.75
N GLY A 173 -43.58 -13.21 22.28
CA GLY A 173 -43.45 -14.56 21.73
C GLY A 173 -44.31 -14.85 20.48
N GLY A 174 -44.17 -14.03 19.43
CA GLY A 174 -44.75 -14.28 18.11
C GLY A 174 -43.67 -14.25 17.03
N GLY A 175 -43.21 -15.43 16.59
CA GLY A 175 -42.47 -15.63 15.34
C GLY A 175 -41.03 -15.08 15.27
N GLY A 176 -40.05 -15.89 15.68
CA GLY A 176 -38.67 -15.76 15.18
C GLY A 176 -37.81 -14.63 15.75
N THR A 177 -37.99 -14.28 17.01
CA THR A 177 -37.35 -13.12 17.67
C THR A 177 -35.84 -13.20 17.81
N ASP A 178 -35.27 -14.36 18.12
CA ASP A 178 -33.91 -14.41 18.69
C ASP A 178 -32.80 -14.17 17.65
N ILE A 179 -32.97 -14.71 16.44
CA ILE A 179 -32.06 -14.45 15.32
C ILE A 179 -32.25 -13.00 14.83
N MET A 180 -33.50 -12.53 14.78
CA MET A 180 -33.83 -11.19 14.28
C MET A 180 -33.33 -10.08 15.22
N HIS A 181 -33.38 -10.31 16.53
CA HIS A 181 -32.83 -9.41 17.56
C HIS A 181 -31.30 -9.41 17.60
N ALA A 182 -30.65 -10.53 17.33
CA ALA A 182 -29.19 -10.62 17.34
C ALA A 182 -28.52 -9.85 16.18
N PHE A 183 -29.19 -9.77 15.02
CA PHE A 183 -28.69 -9.04 13.85
C PHE A 183 -29.18 -7.59 13.73
N ALA A 184 -30.21 -7.20 14.48
CA ALA A 184 -30.66 -5.81 14.61
C ALA A 184 -30.02 -5.17 15.85
N HIS A 185 -28.82 -4.62 15.74
CA HIS A 185 -28.30 -3.80 16.83
C HIS A 185 -29.21 -2.57 17.02
N ARG A 186 -29.89 -2.53 18.18
CA ARG A 186 -30.43 -1.34 18.87
C ARG A 186 -31.12 -0.33 17.91
N SER A 187 -32.43 -0.49 17.73
CA SER A 187 -33.30 0.31 16.85
C SER A 187 -33.00 0.23 15.35
N GLY A 188 -32.98 -1.00 14.82
CA GLY A 188 -33.99 -1.38 13.82
C GLY A 188 -33.90 -0.91 12.38
N GLU A 189 -32.87 -0.23 11.89
CA GLU A 189 -32.70 -0.05 10.43
C GLU A 189 -31.25 -0.28 9.96
N LEU A 190 -31.10 -1.15 8.96
CA LEU A 190 -29.91 -1.25 8.13
C LEU A 190 -29.83 0.05 7.32
N ILE A 191 -28.87 0.93 7.62
CA ILE A 191 -28.64 2.13 6.81
C ILE A 191 -28.00 1.70 5.49
N ASP A 192 -28.82 1.50 4.46
CA ASP A 192 -28.33 1.41 3.09
C ASP A 192 -27.77 2.77 2.69
N THR A 193 -26.44 2.87 2.63
CA THR A 193 -25.75 4.10 2.18
C THR A 193 -25.79 4.27 0.66
N GLY A 194 -26.31 3.28 -0.07
CA GLY A 194 -26.52 3.33 -1.50
C GLY A 194 -27.73 4.19 -1.86
N LYS A 195 -27.48 5.40 -2.37
CA LYS A 195 -28.57 6.18 -2.99
C LYS A 195 -29.04 5.48 -4.26
N GLN A 196 -30.29 5.02 -4.26
CA GLN A 196 -30.96 4.50 -5.45
C GLN A 196 -31.57 5.65 -6.24
N TYR A 197 -31.34 5.66 -7.55
CA TYR A 197 -31.81 6.70 -8.45
C TYR A 197 -32.85 6.13 -9.40
N ASN A 198 -34.05 6.68 -9.38
CA ASN A 198 -35.15 6.19 -10.20
C ASN A 198 -35.10 6.72 -11.64
N ASN A 199 -34.61 7.96 -11.84
CA ASN A 199 -34.59 8.64 -13.13
C ASN A 199 -33.28 9.41 -13.35
N LEU A 200 -32.91 9.61 -14.62
CA LEU A 200 -31.69 10.35 -15.01
C LEU A 200 -31.71 11.80 -14.51
N ASP A 201 -32.87 12.46 -14.58
CA ASP A 201 -33.02 13.86 -14.15
C ASP A 201 -32.76 14.04 -12.65
N HIS A 202 -33.09 13.04 -11.83
CA HIS A 202 -32.82 13.06 -10.39
C HIS A 202 -31.31 13.01 -10.11
N ILE A 203 -30.57 12.22 -10.89
CA ILE A 203 -29.10 12.15 -10.82
C ILE A 203 -28.49 13.50 -11.21
N MET A 204 -29.00 14.11 -12.29
CA MET A 204 -28.50 15.40 -12.77
C MET A 204 -28.75 16.53 -11.77
N SER A 205 -29.96 16.56 -11.19
CA SER A 205 -30.32 17.53 -10.15
C SER A 205 -29.42 17.38 -8.93
N GLU A 206 -29.24 16.18 -8.40
CA GLU A 206 -28.42 15.98 -7.19
C GLU A 206 -26.94 16.29 -7.45
N ARG A 207 -26.41 15.89 -8.61
CA ARG A 207 -25.03 16.23 -8.99
C ARG A 207 -24.84 17.73 -9.18
N SER A 208 -25.87 18.46 -9.61
CA SER A 208 -25.81 19.91 -9.76
C SER A 208 -25.84 20.66 -8.43
N THR A 209 -26.43 20.07 -7.37
CA THR A 209 -26.55 20.70 -6.04
C THR A 209 -25.44 20.31 -5.07
N GLN A 210 -24.68 19.25 -5.37
CA GLN A 210 -23.51 18.87 -4.56
C GLN A 210 -22.39 19.90 -4.73
N ASN A 211 -22.13 20.67 -3.67
CA ASN A 211 -20.96 21.53 -3.61
C ASN A 211 -19.70 20.68 -3.35
N LEU A 212 -18.86 20.54 -4.37
CA LEU A 212 -17.58 19.82 -4.29
C LEU A 212 -16.49 20.60 -3.53
N GLN A 213 -16.82 21.76 -2.99
CA GLN A 213 -15.90 22.54 -2.17
C GLN A 213 -15.71 21.89 -0.81
N LEU A 214 -14.45 21.85 -0.37
CA LEU A 214 -14.08 21.31 0.91
C LEU A 214 -14.70 22.14 2.04
N THR A 215 -15.41 21.49 2.96
CA THR A 215 -16.01 22.14 4.14
C THR A 215 -14.94 22.85 4.97
N ASP A 216 -15.28 23.92 5.70
CA ASP A 216 -14.32 24.64 6.55
C ASP A 216 -13.61 23.73 7.57
N GLU A 217 -14.32 22.74 8.11
CA GLU A 217 -13.73 21.74 9.02
C GLU A 217 -12.76 20.79 8.30
N ASP A 218 -13.12 20.32 7.11
CA ASP A 218 -12.23 19.49 6.28
C ASP A 218 -10.98 20.26 5.86
N GLN A 219 -11.11 21.56 5.56
CA GLN A 219 -9.98 22.43 5.24
C GLN A 219 -9.03 22.56 6.44
N LYS A 220 -9.57 22.70 7.66
CA LYS A 220 -8.76 22.73 8.88
C LYS A 220 -8.02 21.41 9.09
N ILE A 221 -8.66 20.26 8.84
CA ILE A 221 -8.04 18.93 8.95
C ILE A 221 -6.90 18.80 7.94
N MET A 222 -7.13 19.16 6.68
CA MET A 222 -6.10 19.12 5.63
C MET A 222 -4.91 20.02 5.97
N LYS A 223 -5.15 21.26 6.40
CA LYS A 223 -4.09 22.19 6.85
C LYS A 223 -3.28 21.64 8.02
N LYS A 224 -3.94 21.00 9.00
CA LYS A 224 -3.23 20.35 10.14
C LYS A 224 -2.35 19.20 9.65
N ARG A 225 -2.85 18.37 8.73
CA ARG A 225 -2.11 17.25 8.14
C ARG A 225 -0.89 17.75 7.37
N GLU A 226 -1.06 18.77 6.54
CA GLU A 226 0.01 19.40 5.77
C GLU A 226 1.11 19.95 6.68
N LYS A 227 0.75 20.70 7.74
CA LYS A 227 1.72 21.19 8.73
C LYS A 227 2.49 20.05 9.41
N LYS A 228 1.82 18.94 9.73
CA LYS A 228 2.47 17.75 10.31
C LYS A 228 3.48 17.15 9.33
N LEU A 229 3.11 17.00 8.05
CA LEU A 229 3.99 16.48 7.01
C LEU A 229 5.20 17.40 6.77
N ALA A 230 4.98 18.71 6.69
CA ALA A 230 6.07 19.68 6.54
C ALA A 230 7.06 19.63 7.71
N LYS A 231 6.55 19.49 8.95
CA LYS A 231 7.41 19.32 10.13
C LYS A 231 8.25 18.03 10.06
N LEU A 232 7.65 16.91 9.65
CA LEU A 232 8.35 15.64 9.48
C LEU A 232 9.41 15.72 8.39
N GLU A 233 9.11 16.39 7.27
CA GLU A 233 10.08 16.57 6.19
C GLU A 233 11.25 17.46 6.61
N ASN A 234 10.99 18.54 7.35
CA ASN A 234 12.05 19.37 7.91
C ASN A 234 12.94 18.57 8.87
N MET A 235 12.37 17.73 9.73
CA MET A 235 13.14 16.84 10.61
C MET A 235 13.98 15.84 9.81
N ARG A 236 13.42 15.26 8.75
CA ARG A 236 14.13 14.34 7.86
C ARG A 236 15.34 15.03 7.21
N LEU A 237 15.16 16.25 6.69
CA LEU A 237 16.23 17.03 6.08
C LEU A 237 17.31 17.42 7.09
N GLN A 238 16.93 17.81 8.31
CA GLN A 238 17.89 18.10 9.37
C GLN A 238 18.72 16.87 9.75
N ASN A 239 18.08 15.70 9.91
CA ASN A 239 18.78 14.45 10.21
C ASN A 239 19.72 14.04 9.08
N MET A 240 19.28 14.17 7.82
CA MET A 240 20.10 13.90 6.65
C MET A 240 21.34 14.81 6.62
N ASN A 241 21.15 16.11 6.75
CA ASN A 241 22.25 17.08 6.76
C ASN A 241 23.22 16.85 7.94
N HIS A 242 22.68 16.48 9.11
CA HIS A 242 23.49 16.14 10.27
C HIS A 242 24.37 14.91 10.01
N HIS A 243 23.78 13.84 9.48
CA HIS A 243 24.51 12.62 9.11
C HIS A 243 25.56 12.90 8.04
N ASP A 244 25.21 13.61 6.98
CA ASP A 244 26.13 13.97 5.90
C ASP A 244 27.32 14.78 6.46
N SER A 245 27.06 15.73 7.38
CA SER A 245 28.12 16.50 8.04
C SER A 245 29.04 15.62 8.90
N GLN A 246 28.47 14.66 9.65
CA GLN A 246 29.25 13.74 10.47
C GLN A 246 30.11 12.80 9.62
N ILE A 247 29.54 12.23 8.57
CA ILE A 247 30.24 11.37 7.61
C ILE A 247 31.37 12.15 6.95
N SER A 248 31.10 13.38 6.49
CA SER A 248 32.12 14.23 5.88
C SER A 248 33.28 14.54 6.83
N LYS A 249 33.01 14.83 8.11
CA LYS A 249 34.06 15.07 9.12
C LYS A 249 34.88 13.82 9.38
N GLN A 250 34.22 12.67 9.56
CA GLN A 250 34.92 11.39 9.76
C GLN A 250 35.80 11.06 8.55
N TYR A 251 35.27 11.23 7.33
CA TYR A 251 36.03 11.04 6.10
C TYR A 251 37.29 11.91 6.08
N ILE A 252 37.17 13.22 6.33
CA ILE A 252 38.31 14.14 6.38
C ILE A 252 39.35 13.69 7.42
N ASN A 253 38.89 13.31 8.62
CA ASN A 253 39.78 12.87 9.71
C ASN A 253 40.56 11.59 9.35
N LEU A 254 39.90 10.58 8.79
CA LEU A 254 40.57 9.35 8.34
C LEU A 254 41.65 9.65 7.33
N HIS A 255 41.33 10.56 6.42
CA HIS A 255 42.21 10.90 5.33
C HIS A 255 43.41 11.73 5.75
N GLN A 256 43.23 12.61 6.73
CA GLN A 256 44.34 13.33 7.36
C GLN A 256 45.27 12.39 8.13
N MET A 257 44.75 11.31 8.73
CA MET A 257 45.56 10.33 9.45
C MET A 257 46.34 9.37 8.53
N LEU A 258 46.01 9.31 7.24
CA LEU A 258 46.66 8.47 6.23
C LEU A 258 47.69 9.22 5.37
N GLN A 259 47.89 10.52 5.61
CA GLN A 259 48.98 11.33 5.04
C GLN A 259 50.19 11.33 5.96
#